data_AF-A0A950TRB6-F1
#
_entry.id   AF-A0A950TRB6-F1
#
_cell.length_a   1.000
_cell.length_b   1.000
_cell.length_c   1.000
_cell.angle_alpha   90.00
_cell.angle_beta   90.00
_cell.angle_gamma   90.00
#
_symmetry.space_group_name_H-M   'P 1'
#
loop_
_entity.id
_entity.type
_entity.pdbx_description
1 polymer ?
#
loop_
_entity_poly.entity_id
_entity_poly.type
_entity_poly.pdbx_seq_one_letter_code
_entity_poly.pdbx_strand_id
1 'polypeptide(L)'
;MRARTQQAVRIVVGITIASAVFGATVSSFTPDGARVGIFTGAVIGFVLSTLGSLMLGPWSRALQHWPMGVVFLLRTLIYGIVFMLVPNAISALVHGSFAPFRDPTRVVTGTTLALSFAFAFCINFALTVTRLLGPRTMMSFVTGRYYRPREERRIVLFADLIGSTKLGEQLGDQKFHAFLNQVFWDMTEPVLEAGGEIDRYIGDELVVSWVLPDRASTADERRTAAIACIFAIEDALAARAEHYRTRFNTVPRFRAALHAGPLVVGEMGDVKREIVLLGDTMNTTARIESACRTTGYDYIASAPAMPELGALPADVHAEKLGPVELRGKLQVVELFGLKRVTS
;
A
#
# COMPACT_ATOMS: atom_id res chain seq x y z
N MET A 1 -3.76 4.68 -16.10
CA MET A 1 -4.62 3.82 -15.25
C MET A 1 -4.03 3.89 -13.84
N ARG A 2 -4.78 4.38 -12.85
CA ARG A 2 -4.29 4.70 -11.48
C ARG A 2 -3.55 3.51 -10.83
N ALA A 3 -2.40 3.71 -10.18
CA ALA A 3 -1.64 2.62 -9.51
C ALA A 3 -2.46 1.76 -8.55
N ARG A 4 -3.42 2.31 -7.81
CA ARG A 4 -4.32 1.52 -6.96
C ARG A 4 -5.11 0.52 -7.77
N THR A 5 -5.59 0.93 -8.95
CA THR A 5 -6.26 0.02 -9.88
C THR A 5 -5.29 -1.02 -10.40
N GLN A 6 -4.04 -0.66 -10.72
CA GLN A 6 -3.02 -1.63 -11.13
C GLN A 6 -2.63 -2.61 -10.01
N GLN A 7 -2.50 -2.14 -8.78
CA GLN A 7 -2.20 -2.98 -7.61
C GLN A 7 -3.39 -3.89 -7.28
N ALA A 8 -4.62 -3.38 -7.34
CA ALA A 8 -5.82 -4.17 -7.21
C ALA A 8 -5.88 -5.25 -8.31
N VAL A 9 -5.57 -4.91 -9.56
CA VAL A 9 -5.49 -5.87 -10.67
C VAL A 9 -4.39 -6.90 -10.43
N ARG A 10 -3.20 -6.51 -9.96
CA ARG A 10 -2.12 -7.46 -9.62
C ARG A 10 -2.53 -8.42 -8.51
N ILE A 11 -3.22 -7.93 -7.48
CA ILE A 11 -3.77 -8.77 -6.40
C ILE A 11 -4.84 -9.72 -6.96
N VAL A 12 -5.78 -9.22 -7.78
CA VAL A 12 -6.81 -10.03 -8.45
C VAL A 12 -6.17 -11.14 -9.28
N VAL A 13 -5.20 -10.79 -10.12
CA VAL A 13 -4.46 -11.73 -10.97
C VAL A 13 -3.69 -12.74 -10.12
N GLY A 14 -2.98 -12.29 -9.08
CA GLY A 14 -2.25 -13.17 -8.17
C GLY A 14 -3.15 -14.18 -7.44
N ILE A 15 -4.29 -13.72 -6.91
CA ILE A 15 -5.30 -14.60 -6.27
C ILE A 15 -5.88 -15.57 -7.30
N THR A 16 -6.18 -15.10 -8.50
CA THR A 16 -6.73 -15.92 -9.59
C THR A 16 -5.75 -17.02 -9.99
N ILE A 17 -4.46 -16.70 -10.17
CA ILE A 17 -3.42 -17.67 -10.49
C ILE A 17 -3.24 -18.67 -9.34
N ALA A 18 -3.15 -18.19 -8.10
CA ALA A 18 -3.01 -19.07 -6.93
C ALA A 18 -4.21 -20.02 -6.79
N SER A 19 -5.42 -19.51 -7.03
CA SER A 19 -6.65 -20.31 -7.00
C SER A 19 -6.70 -21.33 -8.15
N ALA A 20 -6.22 -20.97 -9.34
CA ALA A 20 -6.12 -21.87 -10.49
C ALA A 20 -5.10 -22.99 -10.25
N VAL A 21 -3.92 -22.67 -9.69
CA VAL A 21 -2.91 -23.67 -9.30
C VAL A 21 -3.47 -24.62 -8.24
N PHE A 22 -4.12 -24.08 -7.20
CA PHE A 22 -4.76 -24.89 -6.18
C PHE A 22 -5.86 -25.79 -6.75
N GLY A 23 -6.70 -25.24 -7.63
CA GLY A 23 -7.73 -25.99 -8.35
C GLY A 23 -7.14 -27.15 -9.16
N ALA A 24 -6.00 -26.94 -9.82
CA ALA A 24 -5.26 -27.98 -10.50
C ALA A 24 -4.80 -29.08 -9.52
N THR A 25 -4.22 -28.71 -8.38
CA THR A 25 -3.71 -29.67 -7.39
C THR A 25 -4.83 -30.54 -6.81
N VAL A 26 -5.97 -29.95 -6.47
CA VAL A 26 -7.13 -30.68 -5.93
C VAL A 26 -7.73 -31.61 -6.97
N SER A 27 -7.70 -31.25 -8.25
CA SER A 27 -8.28 -32.04 -9.34
C SER A 27 -7.30 -32.99 -10.03
N SER A 28 -6.00 -32.89 -9.73
CA SER A 28 -4.92 -33.76 -10.25
C SER A 28 -5.12 -35.24 -9.92
N PHE A 29 -6.03 -35.56 -9.01
CA PHE A 29 -6.42 -36.93 -8.67
C PHE A 29 -7.41 -37.56 -9.68
N THR A 30 -7.74 -36.88 -10.78
CA THR A 30 -8.61 -37.42 -11.85
C THR A 30 -8.10 -37.06 -13.26
N PRO A 31 -8.23 -37.97 -14.27
CA PRO A 31 -7.59 -37.81 -15.59
C PRO A 31 -8.01 -36.57 -16.40
N ASP A 32 -9.25 -36.11 -16.25
CA ASP A 32 -9.78 -34.87 -16.88
C ASP A 32 -9.87 -33.69 -15.91
N GLY A 33 -9.55 -33.91 -14.63
CA GLY A 33 -9.77 -32.96 -13.56
C GLY A 33 -8.88 -31.72 -13.65
N ALA A 34 -7.64 -31.84 -14.11
CA ALA A 34 -6.66 -30.74 -14.08
C ALA A 34 -7.16 -29.49 -14.83
N ARG A 35 -7.68 -29.64 -16.06
CA ARG A 35 -8.19 -28.52 -16.87
C ARG A 35 -9.42 -27.88 -16.25
N VAL A 36 -10.37 -28.70 -15.79
CA VAL A 36 -11.61 -28.24 -15.14
C VAL A 36 -11.29 -27.55 -13.80
N GLY A 37 -10.31 -28.06 -13.05
CA GLY A 37 -9.84 -27.50 -11.79
C GLY A 37 -9.14 -26.15 -11.95
N ILE A 38 -8.26 -26.01 -12.95
CA ILE A 38 -7.63 -24.72 -13.30
C ILE A 38 -8.70 -23.68 -13.64
N PHE A 39 -9.64 -24.03 -14.52
CA PHE A 39 -10.71 -23.14 -14.92
C PHE A 39 -11.62 -22.75 -13.73
N THR A 40 -12.02 -23.73 -12.92
CA THR A 40 -12.85 -23.52 -11.73
C THR A 40 -12.17 -22.61 -10.71
N GLY A 41 -10.88 -22.86 -10.45
CA GLY A 41 -10.06 -22.03 -9.58
C GLY A 41 -9.91 -20.61 -10.09
N ALA A 42 -9.71 -20.41 -11.40
CA ALA A 42 -9.63 -19.09 -12.00
C ALA A 42 -10.95 -18.32 -11.89
N VAL A 43 -12.10 -18.95 -12.14
CA VAL A 43 -13.41 -18.31 -12.00
C VAL A 43 -13.67 -17.92 -10.54
N ILE A 44 -13.40 -18.80 -9.58
CA ILE A 44 -13.53 -18.48 -8.16
C ILE A 44 -12.64 -17.28 -7.79
N GLY A 45 -11.36 -17.32 -8.17
CA GLY A 45 -10.41 -16.25 -7.86
C GLY A 45 -10.83 -14.90 -8.45
N PHE A 46 -11.35 -14.90 -9.68
CA PHE A 46 -11.87 -13.71 -10.34
C PHE A 46 -13.11 -13.15 -9.62
N VAL A 47 -14.09 -14.01 -9.29
CA VAL A 47 -15.33 -13.60 -8.61
C VAL A 47 -15.03 -13.04 -7.22
N LEU A 48 -14.21 -13.73 -6.43
CA LEU A 48 -13.82 -13.29 -5.08
C LEU A 48 -13.08 -11.94 -5.11
N SER A 49 -12.17 -11.78 -6.06
CA SER A 49 -11.39 -10.54 -6.17
C SER A 49 -12.26 -9.37 -6.63
N THR A 50 -13.20 -9.61 -7.54
CA THR A 50 -14.18 -8.62 -8.00
C THR A 50 -15.16 -8.23 -6.89
N LEU A 51 -15.69 -9.20 -6.14
CA LEU A 51 -16.51 -8.93 -4.95
C LEU A 51 -15.72 -8.17 -3.88
N GLY A 52 -14.46 -8.54 -3.67
CA GLY A 52 -13.54 -7.86 -2.78
C GLY A 52 -13.35 -6.39 -3.15
N SER A 53 -13.20 -6.05 -4.44
CA SER A 53 -13.02 -4.67 -4.90
C SER A 53 -14.33 -3.86 -4.85
N LEU A 54 -15.48 -4.47 -5.19
CA LEU A 54 -16.80 -3.84 -5.09
C LEU A 54 -17.20 -3.50 -3.65
N MET A 55 -16.97 -4.43 -2.71
CA MET A 55 -17.21 -4.19 -1.28
C MET A 55 -16.27 -3.14 -0.68
N LEU A 56 -15.13 -2.89 -1.32
CA LEU A 56 -14.18 -1.83 -0.95
C LEU A 56 -14.48 -0.48 -1.62
N GLY A 57 -15.26 -0.46 -2.69
CA GLY A 57 -15.61 0.75 -3.41
C GLY A 57 -16.80 1.48 -2.76
N PRO A 58 -17.96 1.60 -3.43
CA PRO A 58 -19.07 2.42 -2.95
C PRO A 58 -19.67 1.97 -1.61
N TRP A 59 -19.54 0.68 -1.26
CA TRP A 59 -20.09 0.10 -0.03
C TRP A 59 -19.21 0.34 1.21
N SER A 60 -17.94 0.73 1.01
CA SER A 60 -17.00 0.92 2.11
C SER A 60 -17.48 1.96 3.13
N ARG A 61 -18.07 3.07 2.68
CA ARG A 61 -18.57 4.14 3.57
C ARG A 61 -19.75 3.68 4.44
N ALA A 62 -20.62 2.83 3.89
CA ALA A 62 -21.75 2.27 4.65
C ALA A 62 -21.27 1.24 5.69
N LEU A 63 -20.28 0.43 5.32
CA LEU A 63 -19.71 -0.62 6.17
C LEU A 63 -18.71 -0.10 7.22
N GLN A 64 -18.20 1.14 7.10
CA GLN A 64 -17.24 1.73 8.05
C GLN A 64 -17.77 1.87 9.47
N HIS A 65 -19.09 1.97 9.65
CA HIS A 65 -19.72 2.11 10.97
C HIS A 65 -20.00 0.76 11.65
N TRP A 66 -19.82 -0.35 10.93
CA TRP A 66 -20.12 -1.67 11.45
C TRP A 66 -18.90 -2.28 12.14
N PRO A 67 -19.07 -2.99 13.26
CA PRO A 67 -17.97 -3.68 13.91
C PRO A 67 -17.26 -4.62 12.94
N MET A 68 -15.92 -4.63 12.98
CA MET A 68 -15.08 -5.41 12.07
C MET A 68 -15.49 -6.89 12.02
N GLY A 69 -15.84 -7.48 13.17
CA GLY A 69 -16.30 -8.86 13.26
C GLY A 69 -17.57 -9.15 12.46
N VAL A 70 -18.54 -8.22 12.45
CA VAL A 70 -19.79 -8.39 11.70
C VAL A 70 -19.54 -8.32 10.20
N VAL A 71 -18.76 -7.34 9.76
CA VAL A 71 -18.36 -7.20 8.34
C VAL A 71 -17.57 -8.43 7.89
N PHE A 72 -16.70 -8.94 8.75
CA PHE A 72 -15.93 -10.15 8.48
C PHE A 72 -16.84 -11.36 8.30
N LEU A 73 -17.81 -11.59 9.21
CA LEU A 73 -18.76 -12.70 9.11
C LEU A 73 -19.62 -12.62 7.85
N LEU A 74 -20.14 -11.44 7.52
CA LEU A 74 -20.92 -11.23 6.31
C LEU A 74 -20.11 -11.53 5.05
N ARG A 75 -18.84 -11.11 4.99
CA ARG A 75 -17.94 -11.44 3.88
C ARG A 75 -17.67 -12.92 3.78
N THR A 76 -17.41 -13.59 4.90
CA THR A 76 -17.20 -15.05 4.93
C THR A 76 -18.45 -15.79 4.44
N LEU A 77 -19.65 -15.33 4.80
CA LEU A 77 -20.91 -15.89 4.31
C LEU A 77 -21.05 -15.74 2.79
N ILE A 78 -20.83 -14.53 2.27
CA ILE A 78 -20.90 -14.25 0.82
C ILE A 78 -19.86 -15.09 0.06
N TYR A 79 -18.62 -15.12 0.53
CA TYR A 79 -17.56 -15.92 -0.09
C TYR A 79 -17.83 -17.42 0.01
N GLY A 80 -18.41 -17.90 1.11
CA GLY A 80 -18.83 -19.29 1.28
C GLY A 80 -19.89 -19.70 0.26
N ILE A 81 -20.89 -18.85 0.04
CA ILE A 81 -21.91 -19.06 -1.00
C ILE A 81 -21.27 -19.13 -2.39
N VAL A 82 -20.34 -18.23 -2.70
CA VAL A 82 -19.61 -18.25 -3.99
C VAL A 82 -18.80 -19.54 -4.14
N PHE A 83 -18.05 -19.95 -3.11
CA PHE A 83 -17.28 -21.18 -3.09
C PHE A 83 -18.14 -22.43 -3.26
N MET A 84 -19.39 -22.38 -2.80
CA MET A 84 -20.34 -23.47 -2.96
C MET A 84 -20.94 -23.46 -4.37
N LEU A 85 -21.42 -22.31 -4.87
CA LEU A 85 -22.17 -22.26 -6.12
C LEU A 85 -21.30 -22.37 -7.37
N VAL A 86 -20.11 -21.76 -7.38
CA VAL A 86 -19.30 -21.65 -8.61
C VAL A 86 -18.79 -23.02 -9.11
N PRO A 87 -18.18 -23.89 -8.28
CA PRO A 87 -17.78 -25.22 -8.73
C PRO A 87 -18.95 -26.06 -9.23
N ASN A 88 -20.11 -25.97 -8.56
CA ASN A 88 -21.31 -26.71 -8.95
C ASN A 88 -21.89 -26.20 -10.27
N ALA A 89 -21.87 -24.88 -10.50
CA ALA A 89 -22.31 -24.27 -11.77
C ALA A 89 -21.41 -24.70 -12.93
N ILE A 90 -20.09 -24.70 -12.72
CA ILE A 90 -19.13 -25.15 -13.73
C ILE A 90 -19.28 -26.65 -13.99
N SER A 91 -19.42 -27.46 -12.94
CA SER A 91 -19.67 -28.90 -13.10
C SER A 91 -20.95 -29.18 -13.88
N ALA A 92 -22.03 -28.47 -13.60
CA ALA A 92 -23.30 -28.63 -14.33
C ALA A 92 -23.18 -28.26 -15.81
N LEU A 93 -22.41 -27.22 -16.12
CA LEU A 93 -22.15 -26.78 -17.50
C LEU A 93 -21.27 -27.79 -18.25
N VAL A 94 -20.22 -28.31 -17.61
CA VAL A 94 -19.28 -29.28 -18.21
C VAL A 94 -19.95 -30.63 -18.48
N HIS A 95 -20.77 -31.13 -17.56
CA HIS A 95 -21.41 -32.44 -17.68
C HIS A 95 -22.82 -32.38 -18.30
N GLY A 96 -23.30 -31.18 -18.69
CA GLY A 96 -24.63 -30.98 -19.27
C GLY A 96 -25.80 -31.34 -18.34
N SER A 97 -25.54 -31.48 -17.03
CA SER A 97 -26.51 -31.94 -16.05
C SER A 97 -26.67 -30.92 -14.93
N PHE A 98 -27.83 -30.27 -14.89
CA PHE A 98 -28.24 -29.41 -13.78
C PHE A 98 -28.85 -30.20 -12.61
N ALA A 99 -28.66 -31.53 -12.56
CA ALA A 99 -29.09 -32.36 -11.44
C ALA A 99 -28.66 -31.82 -10.05
N PRO A 100 -27.45 -31.25 -9.87
CA PRO A 100 -27.06 -30.64 -8.59
C PRO A 100 -27.94 -29.45 -8.19
N PHE A 101 -28.45 -28.67 -9.15
CA PHE A 101 -29.33 -27.52 -8.87
C PHE A 101 -30.80 -27.90 -8.72
N ARG A 102 -31.20 -29.09 -9.20
CA ARG A 102 -32.57 -29.60 -9.06
C ARG A 102 -32.82 -30.24 -7.70
N ASP A 103 -31.79 -30.78 -7.06
CA ASP A 103 -31.85 -31.36 -5.71
C ASP A 103 -30.76 -30.73 -4.83
N PRO A 104 -31.10 -29.67 -4.07
CA PRO A 104 -30.16 -28.95 -3.22
C PRO A 104 -29.44 -29.83 -2.19
N THR A 105 -30.04 -30.96 -1.79
CA THR A 105 -29.46 -31.85 -0.78
C THR A 105 -28.21 -32.58 -1.27
N ARG A 106 -28.05 -32.74 -2.59
CA ARG A 106 -26.87 -33.35 -3.23
C ARG A 106 -25.68 -32.40 -3.34
N VAL A 107 -25.95 -31.10 -3.33
CA VAL A 107 -24.91 -30.04 -3.39
C VAL A 107 -24.54 -29.59 -1.99
N VAL A 108 -25.53 -29.43 -1.13
CA VAL A 108 -25.38 -28.93 0.24
C VAL A 108 -25.27 -30.13 1.19
N THR A 109 -24.20 -30.90 1.03
CA THR A 109 -23.79 -31.85 2.08
C THR A 109 -23.11 -31.09 3.21
N GLY A 110 -23.25 -31.55 4.46
CA GLY A 110 -22.61 -30.91 5.62
C GLY A 110 -21.08 -30.75 5.45
N THR A 111 -20.43 -31.68 4.76
CA THR A 111 -19.00 -31.64 4.43
C THR A 111 -18.66 -30.56 3.41
N THR A 112 -19.40 -30.48 2.30
CA THR A 112 -19.21 -29.45 1.26
C THR A 112 -19.43 -28.06 1.83
N LEU A 113 -20.48 -27.89 2.65
CA LEU A 113 -20.76 -26.63 3.34
C LEU A 113 -19.61 -26.27 4.30
N ALA A 114 -19.19 -27.20 5.15
CA ALA A 114 -18.08 -26.96 6.08
C ALA A 114 -16.80 -26.55 5.36
N LEU A 115 -16.43 -27.26 4.28
CA LEU A 115 -15.23 -26.96 3.49
C LEU A 115 -15.33 -25.61 2.78
N SER A 116 -16.43 -25.31 2.09
CA SER A 116 -16.62 -24.03 1.39
C SER A 116 -16.52 -22.84 2.34
N PHE A 117 -17.12 -22.94 3.53
CA PHE A 117 -17.04 -21.88 4.54
C PHE A 117 -15.66 -21.79 5.21
N ALA A 118 -14.97 -22.91 5.41
CA ALA A 118 -13.59 -22.91 5.91
C ALA A 118 -12.64 -22.20 4.92
N PHE A 119 -12.73 -22.52 3.62
CA PHE A 119 -11.93 -21.84 2.59
C PHE A 119 -12.26 -20.35 2.48
N ALA A 120 -13.56 -20.02 2.49
CA ALA A 120 -14.03 -18.64 2.50
C ALA A 120 -13.47 -17.85 3.69
N PHE A 121 -13.46 -18.46 4.88
CA PHE A 121 -12.88 -17.88 6.08
C PHE A 121 -11.38 -17.64 5.91
N CYS A 122 -10.61 -18.66 5.48
CA CYS A 122 -9.16 -18.55 5.30
C CYS A 122 -8.77 -17.45 4.30
N ILE A 123 -9.47 -17.36 3.17
CA ILE A 123 -9.22 -16.31 2.16
C ILE A 123 -9.61 -14.94 2.69
N ASN A 124 -10.79 -14.80 3.32
CA ASN A 124 -11.21 -13.54 3.91
C ASN A 124 -10.24 -13.08 5.00
N PHE A 125 -9.74 -14.01 5.81
CA PHE A 125 -8.73 -13.77 6.84
C PHE A 125 -7.42 -13.28 6.22
N ALA A 126 -6.87 -14.02 5.24
CA ALA A 126 -5.64 -13.63 4.55
C ALA A 126 -5.75 -12.24 3.90
N LEU A 127 -6.87 -11.96 3.21
CA LEU A 127 -7.14 -10.66 2.59
C LEU A 127 -7.25 -9.53 3.62
N THR A 128 -7.90 -9.79 4.75
CA THR A 128 -8.07 -8.81 5.82
C THR A 128 -6.73 -8.49 6.48
N VAL A 129 -5.94 -9.51 6.83
CA VAL A 129 -4.59 -9.34 7.40
C VAL A 129 -3.66 -8.60 6.42
N THR A 130 -3.71 -8.96 5.13
CA THR A 130 -2.90 -8.30 4.09
C THR A 130 -3.22 -6.80 3.98
N ARG A 131 -4.46 -6.39 4.24
CA ARG A 131 -4.85 -4.97 4.24
C ARG A 131 -4.38 -4.22 5.48
N LEU A 132 -4.28 -4.91 6.62
CA LEU A 132 -3.79 -4.32 7.87
C LEU A 132 -2.28 -4.12 7.85
N LEU A 133 -1.53 -5.11 7.33
CA LEU A 133 -0.06 -5.07 7.30
C LEU A 133 0.50 -4.41 6.05
N GLY A 134 -0.28 -4.40 4.96
CA GLY A 134 0.22 -4.11 3.62
C GLY A 134 0.78 -5.36 2.92
N PRO A 135 0.61 -5.50 1.59
CA PRO A 135 0.96 -6.72 0.87
C PRO A 135 2.46 -7.04 0.87
N ARG A 136 3.34 -6.04 0.82
CA ARG A 136 4.80 -6.25 0.88
C ARG A 136 5.24 -6.69 2.27
N THR A 137 4.73 -6.05 3.32
CA THR A 137 4.99 -6.41 4.72
C THR A 137 4.53 -7.83 5.02
N MET A 138 3.31 -8.18 4.60
CA MET A 138 2.75 -9.53 4.75
C MET A 138 3.65 -10.57 4.07
N MET A 139 4.07 -10.33 2.83
CA MET A 139 4.98 -11.24 2.13
C MET A 139 6.36 -11.33 2.81
N SER A 140 6.84 -10.22 3.38
CA SER A 140 8.12 -10.21 4.11
C SER A 140 8.06 -11.07 5.38
N PHE A 141 6.96 -11.05 6.12
CA PHE A 141 6.73 -11.95 7.26
C PHE A 141 6.61 -13.40 6.81
N VAL A 142 5.84 -13.70 5.76
CA VAL A 142 5.66 -15.07 5.25
C VAL A 142 6.98 -15.66 4.76
N THR A 143 7.81 -14.86 4.10
CA THR A 143 9.12 -15.30 3.58
C THR A 143 10.23 -15.25 4.64
N GLY A 144 9.97 -14.70 5.82
CA GLY A 144 10.99 -14.47 6.86
C GLY A 144 12.12 -13.55 6.39
N ARG A 145 11.86 -12.67 5.41
CA ARG A 145 12.90 -11.86 4.73
C ARG A 145 13.70 -11.02 5.71
N TYR A 146 13.05 -10.49 6.75
CA TYR A 146 13.60 -9.58 7.75
C TYR A 146 13.66 -10.17 9.16
N TYR A 147 13.50 -11.49 9.30
CA TYR A 147 13.65 -12.18 10.58
C TYR A 147 15.05 -11.99 11.17
N ARG A 148 16.07 -11.97 10.31
CA ARG A 148 17.40 -11.47 10.64
C ARG A 148 17.56 -10.05 10.09
N PRO A 149 18.12 -9.11 10.87
CA PRO A 149 18.39 -7.77 10.38
C PRO A 149 19.23 -7.80 9.11
N ARG A 150 18.86 -6.97 8.13
CA ARG A 150 19.58 -6.82 6.86
C ARG A 150 19.96 -5.37 6.66
N GLU A 151 21.19 -5.14 6.23
CA GLU A 151 21.60 -3.83 5.75
C GLU A 151 21.07 -3.63 4.32
N GLU A 152 20.31 -2.57 4.11
CA GLU A 152 19.80 -2.16 2.80
C GLU A 152 20.12 -0.68 2.59
N ARG A 153 20.35 -0.30 1.34
CA ARG A 153 20.45 1.12 0.98
C ARG A 153 19.09 1.60 0.52
N ARG A 154 18.59 2.69 1.10
CA ARG A 154 17.27 3.22 0.77
C ARG A 154 17.30 4.73 0.58
N ILE A 155 16.40 5.22 -0.27
CA ILE A 155 15.94 6.62 -0.21
C ILE A 155 14.82 6.66 0.81
N VAL A 156 14.82 7.65 1.69
CA VAL A 156 13.81 7.87 2.73
C VAL A 156 13.24 9.27 2.53
N LEU A 157 11.90 9.37 2.56
CA LEU A 157 11.12 10.59 2.52
C LEU A 157 10.36 10.74 3.84
N PHE A 158 10.52 11.88 4.48
CA PHE A 158 9.65 12.33 5.57
C PHE A 158 8.79 13.46 5.02
N ALA A 159 7.47 13.35 5.12
CA ALA A 159 6.52 14.33 4.62
C ALA A 159 5.55 14.79 5.72
N ASP A 160 5.75 15.99 6.24
CA ASP A 160 5.04 16.58 7.40
C ASP A 160 4.06 17.67 6.97
N LEU A 161 2.86 17.74 7.57
CA LEU A 161 1.86 18.73 7.16
C LEU A 161 2.13 20.12 7.73
N ILE A 162 2.06 21.13 6.86
CA ILE A 162 2.29 22.52 7.27
C ILE A 162 1.10 23.04 8.08
N GLY A 163 1.37 23.47 9.32
CA GLY A 163 0.37 24.10 10.18
C GLY A 163 -0.65 23.12 10.78
N SER A 164 -0.31 21.83 10.82
CA SER A 164 -1.14 20.75 11.33
C SER A 164 -1.63 20.97 12.77
N THR A 165 -0.75 21.42 13.68
CA THR A 165 -1.09 21.65 15.09
C THR A 165 -2.22 22.67 15.23
N LYS A 166 -2.07 23.83 14.60
CA LYS A 166 -3.08 24.90 14.58
C LYS A 166 -4.38 24.42 13.92
N LEU A 167 -4.26 23.65 12.84
CA LEU A 167 -5.42 23.10 12.16
C LEU A 167 -6.16 22.07 13.02
N GLY A 168 -5.43 21.24 13.79
CA GLY A 168 -5.99 20.29 14.74
C GLY A 168 -6.81 20.99 15.82
N GLU A 169 -6.28 22.06 16.40
CA GLU A 169 -6.99 22.90 17.38
C GLU A 169 -8.27 23.51 16.79
N GLN A 170 -8.22 23.97 15.53
CA GLN A 170 -9.35 24.61 14.85
C GLN A 170 -10.46 23.63 14.44
N LEU A 171 -10.10 22.43 13.97
CA LEU A 171 -11.05 21.44 13.48
C LEU A 171 -11.63 20.56 14.59
N GLY A 172 -10.87 20.39 15.69
CA GLY A 172 -11.14 19.39 16.71
C GLY A 172 -10.77 17.97 16.26
N ASP A 173 -10.47 17.10 17.23
CA ASP A 173 -9.81 15.79 17.02
C ASP A 173 -10.48 14.91 15.97
N GLN A 174 -11.82 14.77 16.01
CA GLN A 174 -12.53 13.88 15.08
C GLN A 174 -12.46 14.38 13.63
N LYS A 175 -12.62 15.69 13.42
CA LYS A 175 -12.59 16.28 12.08
C LYS A 175 -11.17 16.39 11.57
N PHE A 176 -10.19 16.62 12.45
CA PHE A 176 -8.77 16.57 12.12
C PHE A 176 -8.31 15.15 11.75
N HIS A 177 -8.75 14.12 12.47
CA HIS A 177 -8.49 12.73 12.09
C HIS A 177 -9.08 12.40 10.70
N ALA A 178 -10.32 12.85 10.43
CA ALA A 178 -10.92 12.70 9.09
C ALA A 178 -10.14 13.47 8.00
N PHE A 179 -9.57 14.62 8.33
CA PHE A 179 -8.68 15.39 7.45
C PHE A 179 -7.40 14.62 7.15
N LEU A 180 -6.66 14.16 8.17
CA LEU A 180 -5.43 13.37 8.00
C LEU A 180 -5.67 12.12 7.18
N ASN A 181 -6.73 11.37 7.47
CA ASN A 181 -7.09 10.17 6.71
C ASN A 181 -7.34 10.50 5.22
N GLN A 182 -7.99 11.64 4.93
CA GLN A 182 -8.24 12.08 3.55
C GLN A 182 -6.95 12.50 2.84
N VAL A 183 -6.07 13.23 3.54
CA VAL A 183 -4.77 13.67 3.02
C VAL A 183 -3.87 12.48 2.71
N PHE A 184 -3.65 11.59 3.68
CA PHE A 184 -2.84 10.38 3.48
C PHE A 184 -3.41 9.47 2.40
N TRP A 185 -4.75 9.40 2.29
CA TRP A 185 -5.40 8.69 1.19
C TRP A 185 -5.05 9.30 -0.17
N ASP A 186 -4.98 10.62 -0.30
CA ASP A 186 -4.65 11.27 -1.57
C ASP A 186 -3.14 11.24 -1.87
N MET A 187 -2.28 11.24 -0.84
CA MET A 187 -0.82 11.07 -0.98
C MET A 187 -0.42 9.65 -1.39
N THR A 188 -1.17 8.63 -0.95
CA THR A 188 -0.82 7.21 -1.18
C THR A 188 -0.72 6.84 -2.66
N GLU A 189 -1.58 7.41 -3.52
CA GLU A 189 -1.62 7.05 -4.94
C GLU A 189 -0.31 7.45 -5.67
N PRO A 190 0.13 8.73 -5.63
CA PRO A 190 1.44 9.13 -6.12
C PRO A 190 2.62 8.31 -5.56
N VAL A 191 2.57 7.97 -4.27
CA VAL A 191 3.63 7.16 -3.63
C VAL A 191 3.73 5.78 -4.27
N LEU A 192 2.59 5.12 -4.48
CA LEU A 192 2.55 3.80 -5.11
C LEU A 192 2.93 3.85 -6.60
N GLU A 193 2.53 4.90 -7.32
CA GLU A 193 2.92 5.13 -8.73
C GLU A 193 4.44 5.31 -8.86
N ALA A 194 5.06 6.02 -7.90
CA ALA A 194 6.51 6.16 -7.79
C ALA A 194 7.22 4.91 -7.23
N GLY A 195 6.50 3.81 -6.96
CA GLY A 195 7.07 2.57 -6.43
C GLY A 195 7.51 2.64 -4.96
N GLY A 196 7.16 3.71 -4.24
CA GLY A 196 7.51 3.94 -2.85
C GLY A 196 6.77 3.01 -1.89
N GLU A 197 7.41 2.73 -0.77
CA GLU A 197 6.87 1.95 0.34
C GLU A 197 6.51 2.89 1.48
N ILE A 198 5.22 2.99 1.79
CA ILE A 198 4.77 3.65 3.02
C ILE A 198 5.22 2.77 4.19
N ASP A 199 6.14 3.28 5.00
CA ASP A 199 6.63 2.59 6.20
C ASP A 199 5.62 2.76 7.33
N ARG A 200 5.32 4.02 7.68
CA ARG A 200 4.40 4.35 8.76
C ARG A 200 3.83 5.76 8.63
N TYR A 201 2.76 6.00 9.38
CA TYR A 201 2.22 7.32 9.66
C TYR A 201 2.58 7.69 11.11
N ILE A 202 3.17 8.86 11.33
CA ILE A 202 3.56 9.37 12.65
C ILE A 202 2.83 10.68 12.90
N GLY A 203 1.67 10.62 13.54
CA GLY A 203 0.82 11.81 13.70
C GLY A 203 0.35 12.32 12.33
N ASP A 204 0.83 13.50 11.94
CA ASP A 204 0.61 14.16 10.65
C ASP A 204 1.75 13.95 9.64
N GLU A 205 2.77 13.19 10.00
CA GLU A 205 3.90 12.85 9.13
C GLU A 205 3.70 11.52 8.40
N LEU A 206 4.00 11.51 7.11
CA LEU A 206 4.08 10.32 6.25
C LEU A 206 5.54 9.94 6.03
N VAL A 207 5.91 8.69 6.35
CA VAL A 207 7.24 8.15 6.09
C VAL A 207 7.19 7.17 4.91
N VAL A 208 7.98 7.45 3.88
CA VAL A 208 8.09 6.62 2.67
C VAL A 208 9.54 6.22 2.44
N SER A 209 9.77 5.01 1.91
CA SER A 209 11.10 4.59 1.49
C SER A 209 11.11 3.88 0.13
N TRP A 210 12.26 3.93 -0.53
CA TRP A 210 12.53 3.21 -1.77
C TRP A 210 13.81 2.40 -1.59
N VAL A 211 13.74 1.10 -1.88
CA VAL A 211 14.94 0.25 -1.93
C VAL A 211 15.78 0.67 -3.12
N LEU A 212 17.01 1.10 -2.86
CA LEU A 212 17.98 1.36 -3.91
C LEU A 212 18.54 0.02 -4.39
N PRO A 213 18.50 -0.25 -5.71
CA PRO A 213 19.12 -1.46 -6.22
C PRO A 213 20.64 -1.34 -6.11
N ASP A 214 21.34 -2.48 -6.16
CA ASP A 214 22.80 -2.47 -6.20
C ASP A 214 23.29 -1.63 -7.37
N ARG A 215 24.39 -0.91 -7.15
CA ARG A 215 24.95 0.10 -8.08
C ARG A 215 25.21 -0.43 -9.50
N ALA A 216 25.27 -1.75 -9.68
CA ALA A 216 25.45 -2.42 -10.96
C ALA A 216 24.20 -2.48 -11.85
N SER A 217 23.02 -2.08 -11.36
CA SER A 217 21.79 -2.09 -12.16
C SER A 217 21.49 -0.72 -12.79
N THR A 218 21.25 -0.75 -14.10
CA THR A 218 20.97 0.39 -15.01
C THR A 218 19.50 0.83 -15.02
N ALA A 219 18.79 0.68 -13.89
CA ALA A 219 17.39 1.10 -13.81
C ALA A 219 17.26 2.60 -13.50
N ASP A 220 17.62 3.46 -14.45
CA ASP A 220 17.50 4.92 -14.34
C ASP A 220 16.06 5.38 -14.02
N GLU A 221 15.05 4.66 -14.50
CA GLU A 221 13.63 5.00 -14.28
C GLU A 221 13.19 4.97 -12.80
N ARG A 222 13.81 4.13 -11.96
CA ARG A 222 13.46 4.06 -10.53
C ARG A 222 14.12 5.15 -9.69
N ARG A 223 15.19 5.75 -10.18
CA ARG A 223 15.99 6.76 -9.46
C ARG A 223 15.23 8.09 -9.37
N THR A 224 14.62 8.52 -10.47
CA THR A 224 13.83 9.77 -10.54
C THR A 224 12.50 9.71 -9.81
N ALA A 225 12.03 8.51 -9.46
CA ALA A 225 10.69 8.30 -8.92
C ALA A 225 10.47 8.99 -7.57
N ALA A 226 11.47 9.07 -6.70
CA ALA A 226 11.31 9.67 -5.36
C ALA A 226 11.11 11.19 -5.40
N ILE A 227 11.80 11.92 -6.29
CA ILE A 227 11.55 13.36 -6.47
C ILE A 227 10.20 13.58 -7.16
N ALA A 228 9.93 12.85 -8.25
CA ALA A 228 8.66 12.96 -8.97
C ALA A 228 7.47 12.68 -8.04
N CYS A 229 7.63 11.80 -7.05
CA CYS A 229 6.63 11.51 -6.03
C CYS A 229 6.20 12.77 -5.24
N ILE A 230 7.14 13.62 -4.81
CA ILE A 230 6.82 14.84 -4.05
C ILE A 230 5.89 15.74 -4.86
N PHE A 231 6.26 16.00 -6.10
CA PHE A 231 5.53 16.90 -6.99
C PHE A 231 4.19 16.30 -7.46
N ALA A 232 4.12 14.97 -7.62
CA ALA A 232 2.87 14.26 -7.89
C ALA A 232 1.92 14.27 -6.68
N ILE A 233 2.45 14.22 -5.44
CA ILE A 233 1.66 14.42 -4.23
C ILE A 233 1.08 15.84 -4.20
N GLU A 234 1.91 16.85 -4.47
CA GLU A 234 1.47 18.25 -4.55
C GLU A 234 0.34 18.43 -5.56
N ASP A 235 0.46 17.85 -6.77
CA ASP A 235 -0.58 17.89 -7.80
C ASP A 235 -1.87 17.16 -7.37
N ALA A 236 -1.75 16.00 -6.72
CA ALA A 236 -2.90 15.24 -6.25
C ALA A 236 -3.70 16.02 -5.19
N LEU A 237 -3.01 16.71 -4.28
CA LEU A 237 -3.64 17.55 -3.27
C LEU A 237 -4.25 18.82 -3.90
N ALA A 238 -3.55 19.46 -4.83
CA ALA A 238 -4.02 20.65 -5.55
C ALA A 238 -5.26 20.35 -6.41
N ALA A 239 -5.28 19.22 -7.11
CA ALA A 239 -6.42 18.77 -7.91
C ALA A 239 -7.70 18.56 -7.08
N ARG A 240 -7.55 18.35 -5.75
CA ARG A 240 -8.66 18.20 -4.81
C ARG A 240 -8.85 19.41 -3.90
N ALA A 241 -8.24 20.55 -4.20
CA ALA A 241 -8.28 21.74 -3.36
C ALA A 241 -9.71 22.15 -2.96
N GLU A 242 -10.66 22.12 -3.90
CA GLU A 242 -12.04 22.53 -3.62
C GLU A 242 -12.76 21.59 -2.65
N HIS A 243 -12.47 20.29 -2.73
CA HIS A 243 -12.96 19.31 -1.78
C HIS A 243 -12.46 19.60 -0.36
N TYR A 244 -11.17 19.95 -0.23
CA TYR A 244 -10.57 20.27 1.05
C TYR A 244 -11.11 21.59 1.62
N ARG A 245 -11.26 22.63 0.79
CA ARG A 245 -11.86 23.91 1.20
C ARG A 245 -13.29 23.71 1.71
N THR A 246 -14.12 23.01 0.96
CA THR A 246 -15.52 22.78 1.33
C THR A 246 -15.66 22.01 2.64
N ARG A 247 -14.84 20.97 2.85
CA ARG A 247 -15.01 20.06 4.00
C ARG A 247 -14.23 20.50 5.25
N PHE A 248 -13.05 21.08 5.06
CA PHE A 248 -12.08 21.36 6.13
C PHE A 248 -11.63 22.83 6.18
N ASN A 249 -12.15 23.70 5.31
CA ASN A 249 -11.82 25.13 5.25
C ASN A 249 -10.32 25.42 5.06
N THR A 250 -9.59 24.51 4.43
CA THR A 250 -8.16 24.65 4.13
C THR A 250 -7.77 23.78 2.94
N VAL A 251 -6.59 24.00 2.38
CA VAL A 251 -5.98 23.09 1.39
C VAL A 251 -4.68 22.56 2.03
N PRO A 252 -4.49 21.23 2.13
CA PRO A 252 -3.30 20.67 2.74
C PRO A 252 -2.04 21.07 1.96
N ARG A 253 -1.00 21.45 2.69
CA ARG A 253 0.37 21.60 2.21
C ARG A 253 1.29 20.79 3.11
N PHE A 254 2.44 20.40 2.60
CA PHE A 254 3.39 19.58 3.34
C PHE A 254 4.82 20.05 3.08
N ARG A 255 5.72 19.74 4.02
CA ARG A 255 7.16 19.78 3.82
C ARG A 255 7.66 18.39 3.57
N ALA A 256 8.67 18.24 2.74
CA ALA A 256 9.28 16.95 2.43
C ALA A 256 10.79 17.01 2.51
N ALA A 257 11.38 16.00 3.16
CA ALA A 257 12.82 15.81 3.23
C ALA A 257 13.23 14.46 2.66
N LEU A 258 14.19 14.48 1.73
CA LEU A 258 14.78 13.31 1.10
C LEU A 258 16.22 13.11 1.53
N HIS A 259 16.53 11.90 1.96
CA HIS A 259 17.90 11.46 2.19
C HIS A 259 18.09 10.01 1.73
N ALA A 260 19.30 9.68 1.29
CA ALA A 260 19.65 8.34 0.84
C ALA A 260 20.89 7.85 1.57
N GLY A 261 20.85 6.59 2.00
CA GLY A 261 21.97 5.99 2.72
C GLY A 261 21.67 4.56 3.18
N PRO A 262 22.66 3.93 3.83
CA PRO A 262 22.49 2.61 4.42
C PRO A 262 21.63 2.67 5.68
N LEU A 263 20.75 1.69 5.83
CA LEU A 263 19.98 1.45 7.05
C LEU A 263 19.80 -0.05 7.26
N VAL A 264 19.46 -0.43 8.48
CA VAL A 264 19.13 -1.80 8.84
C VAL A 264 17.61 -1.95 8.82
N VAL A 265 17.13 -2.98 8.11
CA VAL A 265 15.72 -3.40 8.13
C VAL A 265 15.62 -4.72 8.88
N GLY A 266 14.75 -4.79 9.87
CA GLY A 266 14.58 -6.01 10.68
C GLY A 266 13.23 -6.07 11.38
N GLU A 267 12.77 -7.29 11.67
CA GLU A 267 11.63 -7.52 12.54
C GLU A 267 12.01 -7.21 14.00
N MET A 268 11.21 -6.38 14.67
CA MET A 268 11.40 -5.99 16.06
C MET A 268 10.10 -6.14 16.85
N GLY A 269 10.22 -6.43 18.14
CA GLY A 269 9.10 -6.66 19.05
C GLY A 269 8.74 -8.13 19.21
N ASP A 270 7.85 -8.41 20.16
CA ASP A 270 7.42 -9.77 20.52
C ASP A 270 5.89 -9.91 20.34
N VAL A 271 5.10 -9.31 21.24
CA VAL A 271 3.62 -9.30 21.16
C VAL A 271 3.12 -8.50 19.95
N LYS A 272 3.79 -7.38 19.65
CA LYS A 272 3.56 -6.57 18.45
C LYS A 272 4.85 -6.57 17.64
N ARG A 273 4.90 -7.42 16.61
CA ARG A 273 6.05 -7.48 15.69
C ARG A 273 5.86 -6.48 14.57
N GLU A 274 6.91 -5.75 14.26
CA GLU A 274 6.93 -4.75 13.20
C GLU A 274 8.23 -4.83 12.43
N ILE A 275 8.19 -4.58 11.12
CA ILE A 275 9.41 -4.40 10.32
C ILE A 275 9.85 -2.96 10.53
N VAL A 276 11.03 -2.76 11.08
CA VAL A 276 11.55 -1.45 11.46
C VAL A 276 12.77 -1.10 10.61
N LEU A 277 12.81 0.14 10.13
CA LEU A 277 13.98 0.76 9.51
C LEU A 277 14.77 1.51 10.58
N LEU A 278 16.04 1.15 10.79
CA LEU A 278 16.90 1.73 11.80
C LEU A 278 18.23 2.18 11.18
N GLY A 279 18.68 3.39 11.47
CA GLY A 279 20.00 3.85 11.06
C GLY A 279 20.14 5.37 11.01
N ASP A 280 21.37 5.85 10.77
CA ASP A 280 21.65 7.28 10.61
C ASP A 280 20.83 7.91 9.48
N THR A 281 20.50 7.13 8.44
CA THR A 281 19.65 7.61 7.34
C THR A 281 18.28 8.06 7.84
N MET A 282 17.58 7.27 8.66
CA MET A 282 16.26 7.66 9.21
C MET A 282 16.36 8.93 10.07
N ASN A 283 17.33 8.96 10.98
CA ASN A 283 17.53 10.10 11.89
C ASN A 283 17.94 11.38 11.13
N THR A 284 18.75 11.23 10.08
CA THR A 284 19.18 12.35 9.24
C THR A 284 18.01 12.89 8.43
N THR A 285 17.16 12.03 7.84
CA THR A 285 15.97 12.50 7.11
C THR A 285 15.04 13.29 8.01
N ALA A 286 14.74 12.80 9.21
CA ALA A 286 13.88 13.49 10.18
C ALA A 286 14.45 14.88 10.55
N ARG A 287 15.77 14.99 10.72
CA ARG A 287 16.43 16.27 11.01
C ARG A 287 16.39 17.24 9.82
N ILE A 288 16.49 16.72 8.59
CA ILE A 288 16.35 17.53 7.37
C ILE A 288 14.92 18.04 7.24
N GLU A 289 13.90 17.23 7.53
CA GLU A 289 12.49 17.67 7.58
C GLU A 289 12.37 18.86 8.53
N SER A 290 12.91 18.72 9.74
CA SER A 290 12.84 19.79 10.73
C SER A 290 13.56 21.06 10.25
N ALA A 291 14.63 20.92 9.47
CA ALA A 291 15.35 22.04 8.86
C ALA A 291 14.55 22.74 7.73
N CYS A 292 13.59 22.06 7.07
CA CYS A 292 12.70 22.69 6.09
C CYS A 292 11.95 23.90 6.68
N ARG A 293 11.73 23.91 8.00
CA ARG A 293 11.05 25.01 8.71
C ARG A 293 11.86 26.31 8.73
N THR A 294 13.19 26.23 8.67
CA THR A 294 14.09 27.38 8.84
C THR A 294 14.76 27.82 7.55
N THR A 295 14.80 26.98 6.52
CA THR A 295 15.49 27.26 5.25
C THR A 295 14.64 28.04 4.25
N GLY A 296 13.31 28.11 4.44
CA GLY A 296 12.39 28.71 3.49
C GLY A 296 12.07 27.84 2.26
N TYR A 297 12.43 26.56 2.29
CA TYR A 297 12.08 25.56 1.27
C TYR A 297 11.18 24.51 1.89
N ASP A 298 10.03 24.25 1.24
CA ASP A 298 9.13 23.17 1.66
C ASP A 298 9.74 21.80 1.36
N TYR A 299 10.50 21.68 0.27
CA TYR A 299 11.07 20.41 -0.19
C TYR A 299 12.61 20.49 -0.17
N ILE A 300 13.26 19.55 0.52
CA ILE A 300 14.72 19.49 0.63
C ILE A 300 15.22 18.09 0.32
N ALA A 301 16.32 17.99 -0.42
CA ALA A 301 17.10 16.78 -0.57
C ALA A 301 18.52 16.97 -0.03
N SER A 302 19.06 15.94 0.61
CA SER A 302 20.47 15.92 1.00
C SER A 302 21.39 15.71 -0.19
N ALA A 303 22.63 16.20 -0.14
CA ALA A 303 23.64 15.93 -1.16
C ALA A 303 23.86 14.43 -1.44
N PRO A 304 23.91 13.51 -0.45
CA PRO A 304 24.01 12.07 -0.72
C PRO A 304 22.81 11.47 -1.47
N ALA A 305 21.65 12.12 -1.43
CA ALA A 305 20.48 11.68 -2.19
C ALA A 305 20.55 12.09 -3.65
N MET A 306 21.13 13.25 -3.98
CA MET A 306 21.12 13.81 -5.34
C MET A 306 21.56 12.80 -6.43
N PRO A 307 22.66 12.04 -6.29
CA PRO A 307 23.06 11.05 -7.31
C PRO A 307 22.09 9.85 -7.42
N GLU A 308 21.41 9.51 -6.33
CA GLU A 308 20.45 8.40 -6.28
C GLU A 308 19.08 8.80 -6.84
N LEU A 309 18.79 10.10 -6.88
CA LEU A 309 17.56 10.66 -7.42
C LEU A 309 17.60 10.83 -8.96
N GLY A 310 18.75 10.61 -9.60
CA GLY A 310 18.89 10.67 -11.05
C GLY A 310 18.68 12.08 -11.62
N ALA A 311 18.24 12.16 -12.89
CA ALA A 311 17.90 13.43 -13.52
C ALA A 311 16.63 14.01 -12.88
N LEU A 312 16.65 15.31 -12.55
CA LEU A 312 15.48 16.02 -12.06
C LEU A 312 14.39 16.08 -13.15
N PRO A 313 13.10 16.07 -12.79
CA PRO A 313 12.03 16.43 -13.72
C PRO A 313 12.31 17.78 -14.39
N ALA A 314 11.88 17.95 -15.65
CA ALA A 314 12.19 19.14 -16.45
C ALA A 314 11.69 20.46 -15.84
N ASP A 315 10.62 20.39 -15.04
CA ASP A 315 9.99 21.49 -14.33
C ASP A 315 10.54 21.68 -12.91
N VAL A 316 11.57 20.95 -12.49
CA VAL A 316 12.11 20.98 -11.12
C VAL A 316 13.55 21.47 -11.11
N HIS A 317 13.82 22.47 -10.28
CA HIS A 317 15.16 23.00 -10.04
C HIS A 317 15.62 22.70 -8.61
N ALA A 318 16.88 22.30 -8.49
CA ALA A 318 17.56 22.11 -7.20
C ALA A 318 18.53 23.26 -6.95
N GLU A 319 18.32 23.99 -5.86
CA GLU A 319 19.17 25.08 -5.43
C GLU A 319 20.02 24.66 -4.24
N LYS A 320 21.33 24.89 -4.31
CA LYS A 320 22.26 24.55 -3.22
C LYS A 320 22.05 25.52 -2.06
N LEU A 321 21.57 25.00 -0.92
CA LEU A 321 21.40 25.75 0.32
C LEU A 321 22.69 25.82 1.15
N GLY A 322 23.67 24.98 0.79
CA GLY A 322 24.95 24.90 1.47
C GLY A 322 24.92 23.95 2.68
N PRO A 323 25.97 23.99 3.50
CA PRO A 323 26.13 23.12 4.65
C PRO A 323 25.23 23.58 5.80
N VAL A 324 24.27 22.74 6.22
CA VAL A 324 23.36 23.04 7.33
C VAL A 324 23.68 22.17 8.55
N GLU A 325 23.88 22.81 9.69
CA GLU A 325 24.06 22.11 10.96
C GLU A 325 22.76 21.44 11.38
N LEU A 326 22.73 20.12 11.32
CA LEU A 326 21.61 19.34 11.83
C LEU A 326 21.79 19.10 13.32
N ARG A 327 20.78 19.44 14.12
CA ARG A 327 20.82 19.29 15.58
C ARG A 327 21.31 17.89 15.99
N GLY A 328 22.39 17.84 16.77
CA GLY A 328 22.96 16.58 17.27
C GLY A 328 23.71 15.74 16.22
N LYS A 329 24.13 16.33 15.10
CA LYS A 329 25.06 15.71 14.15
C LYS A 329 26.39 16.47 14.18
N LEU A 330 27.50 15.75 14.30
CA LEU A 330 28.86 16.34 14.26
C LEU A 330 29.26 16.74 12.84
N GLN A 331 28.71 16.07 11.83
CA GLN A 331 28.99 16.32 10.43
C GLN A 331 27.89 17.18 9.81
N VAL A 332 28.31 18.24 9.14
CA VAL A 332 27.41 19.13 8.41
C VAL A 332 26.95 18.41 7.14
N VAL A 333 25.65 18.49 6.84
CA VAL A 333 25.09 17.89 5.63
C VAL A 333 24.79 19.01 4.65
N GLU A 334 25.31 18.89 3.43
CA GLU A 334 24.96 19.81 2.36
C GLU A 334 23.53 19.51 1.87
N LEU A 335 22.71 20.56 1.76
CA LEU A 335 21.31 20.46 1.40
C LEU A 335 21.00 21.18 0.08
N PHE A 336 20.01 20.64 -0.62
CA PHE A 336 19.45 21.19 -1.86
C PHE A 336 17.97 21.46 -1.65
N GLY A 337 17.55 22.70 -1.85
CA GLY A 337 16.16 23.09 -1.89
C GLY A 337 15.56 22.75 -3.24
N LEU A 338 14.42 22.07 -3.27
CA LEU A 338 13.73 21.68 -4.49
C LEU A 338 12.54 22.63 -4.72
N LYS A 339 12.43 23.19 -5.93
CA LYS A 339 11.31 24.05 -6.34
C LYS A 339 10.88 23.72 -7.75
N ARG A 340 9.59 23.85 -8.05
CA ARG A 340 9.12 23.91 -9.43
C ARG A 340 9.53 25.23 -10.06
N VAL A 341 9.98 25.17 -11.29
CA VAL A 341 10.18 26.34 -12.15
C VAL A 341 8.83 26.65 -12.79
N THR A 342 8.13 27.65 -12.27
CA THR A 342 6.92 28.15 -12.93
C THR A 342 7.33 28.81 -14.25
N SER A 343 6.85 28.28 -15.38
CA SER A 343 7.04 28.91 -16.70
C SER A 343 6.25 30.21 -16.82
#